data_AF-A0A963N156-F1
#
_entry.id   AF-A0A963N156-F1
#
_cell.length_a   1.000
_cell.length_b   1.000
_cell.length_c   1.000
_cell.angle_alpha   90.00
_cell.angle_beta   90.00
_cell.angle_gamma   90.00
#
_symmetry.space_group_name_H-M   'P 1'
#
loop_
_entity.id
_entity.type
_entity.pdbx_description
1 polymer ?
#
loop_
_entity_poly.entity_id
_entity_poly.type
_entity_poly.pdbx_seq_one_letter_code
_entity_poly.pdbx_strand_id
1 'polypeptide(L)'
;NAVYEAYKAARRHVAEAASDPVPIHLRNAPTRLMKELGHGKAYRYAHDEPGAYAAGETYLPDGMARPGWYRPTDRGLEQRIGEKLTRLRALDAAWEAGQRDT
;
A
#
# COMPACT_ATOMS: atom_id res chain seq x y z
N ASN A 1 16.91 -14.65 -3.13
CA ASN A 1 16.71 -13.67 -4.23
C ASN A 1 15.30 -13.05 -4.22
N ALA A 2 14.51 -13.13 -3.14
CA ALA A 2 13.12 -12.65 -3.13
C ALA A 2 12.98 -11.17 -3.52
N VAL A 3 13.84 -10.30 -2.97
CA VAL A 3 13.87 -8.87 -3.32
C VAL A 3 14.20 -8.65 -4.81
N TYR A 4 15.13 -9.43 -5.36
CA TYR A 4 15.56 -9.32 -6.75
C TYR A 4 14.43 -9.69 -7.72
N GLU A 5 13.73 -10.79 -7.46
CA GLU A 5 12.57 -11.20 -8.27
C GLU A 5 11.41 -10.20 -8.13
N ALA A 6 11.16 -9.69 -6.92
CA ALA A 6 10.14 -8.68 -6.69
C ALA A 6 10.40 -7.40 -7.49
N TYR A 7 11.65 -6.92 -7.47
CA TYR A 7 12.06 -5.75 -8.23
C TYR A 7 11.93 -5.97 -9.74
N LYS A 8 12.35 -7.13 -10.26
CA LYS A 8 12.18 -7.49 -11.67
C LYS A 8 10.71 -7.48 -12.09
N ALA A 9 9.84 -8.06 -11.27
CA ALA A 9 8.41 -8.09 -11.54
C ALA A 9 7.79 -6.67 -11.54
N ALA A 10 8.16 -5.83 -10.57
CA ALA A 10 7.73 -4.44 -10.52
C ALA A 10 8.19 -3.63 -11.74
N ARG A 11 9.47 -3.77 -12.12
CA ARG A 11 10.07 -3.12 -13.30
C ARG A 11 9.38 -3.54 -14.59
N ARG A 12 9.11 -4.84 -14.76
CA ARG A 12 8.39 -5.34 -15.92
C ARG A 12 6.97 -4.78 -15.98
N HIS A 13 6.26 -4.78 -14.86
CA HIS A 13 4.93 -4.21 -14.79
C HIS A 13 4.91 -2.73 -15.22
N VAL A 14 5.83 -1.91 -14.71
CA VAL A 14 5.93 -0.48 -15.11
C VAL A 14 6.27 -0.30 -16.59
N ALA A 15 7.02 -1.24 -17.20
CA ALA A 15 7.34 -1.18 -18.62
C ALA A 15 6.15 -1.57 -19.53
N GLU A 16 5.24 -2.40 -19.03
CA GLU A 16 4.08 -2.92 -19.77
C GLU A 16 2.80 -2.13 -19.50
N ALA A 17 2.66 -1.54 -18.32
CA ALA A 17 1.48 -0.81 -17.89
C ALA A 17 1.42 0.61 -18.48
N ALA A 18 0.19 1.11 -18.64
CA ALA A 18 -0.03 2.53 -18.87
C ALA A 18 0.44 3.34 -17.65
N SER A 19 0.74 4.63 -17.85
CA SER A 19 1.09 5.53 -16.75
C SER A 19 -0.14 5.93 -15.96
N ASP A 20 -0.60 5.03 -15.09
CA ASP A 20 -1.74 5.29 -14.21
C ASP A 20 -1.42 6.44 -13.24
N PRO A 21 -2.41 7.30 -12.95
CA PRO A 21 -2.19 8.44 -12.09
C PRO A 21 -1.93 8.01 -10.64
N VAL A 22 -1.13 8.80 -9.92
CA VAL A 22 -0.96 8.62 -8.47
C VAL A 22 -2.31 8.81 -7.77
N PRO A 23 -2.70 7.92 -6.83
CA PRO A 23 -3.92 8.08 -6.04
C PRO A 23 -3.99 9.43 -5.33
N ILE A 24 -5.19 10.01 -5.22
CA ILE A 24 -5.37 11.40 -4.76
C ILE A 24 -4.84 11.61 -3.34
N HIS A 25 -4.99 10.63 -2.45
CA HIS A 25 -4.53 10.67 -1.07
C HIS A 25 -3.01 10.55 -0.94
N LEU A 26 -2.29 10.18 -2.00
CA LEU A 26 -0.82 10.13 -2.04
C LEU A 26 -0.18 11.30 -2.79
N ARG A 27 -0.98 12.16 -3.44
CA ARG A 27 -0.45 13.32 -4.16
C ARG A 27 0.03 14.37 -3.16
N ASN A 28 1.11 15.05 -3.52
CA ASN A 28 1.51 16.26 -2.78
C ASN A 28 0.47 17.36 -3.01
N ALA A 29 0.02 18.01 -1.94
CA ALA A 29 -0.83 19.22 -1.98
C ALA A 29 -0.06 20.43 -1.43
N PRO A 30 0.90 20.97 -2.21
CA PRO A 30 1.77 22.04 -1.72
C PRO A 30 1.03 23.39 -1.60
N THR A 31 -0.11 23.59 -2.26
CA THR A 31 -0.84 24.86 -2.24
C THR A 31 -2.08 24.82 -1.33
N ARG A 32 -2.45 25.98 -0.78
CA ARG A 32 -3.64 26.11 0.09
C ARG A 32 -4.93 25.74 -0.64
N LEU A 33 -5.04 26.11 -1.92
CA LEU A 33 -6.15 25.74 -2.80
C LEU A 33 -6.26 24.22 -2.97
N MET A 34 -5.13 23.51 -3.13
CA MET A 34 -5.15 22.04 -3.21
C MET A 34 -5.62 21.38 -1.91
N LYS A 35 -5.22 21.91 -0.74
CA LYS A 35 -5.70 21.44 0.56
C LYS A 35 -7.20 21.70 0.76
N GLU A 36 -7.69 22.85 0.33
CA GLU A 36 -9.11 23.24 0.38
C GLU A 36 -9.97 22.37 -0.55
N LEU A 37 -9.45 21.99 -1.73
CA LEU A 37 -10.07 21.04 -2.67
C LEU A 37 -9.99 19.57 -2.21
N GLY A 38 -9.43 19.29 -1.03
CA GLY A 38 -9.41 17.96 -0.43
C GLY A 38 -8.15 17.12 -0.71
N HIS A 39 -7.14 17.65 -1.42
CA HIS A 39 -5.92 16.91 -1.83
C HIS A 39 -4.95 16.53 -0.70
N GLY A 40 -5.39 16.49 0.55
CA GLY A 40 -4.58 16.02 1.69
C GLY A 40 -5.38 15.56 2.90
N LYS A 41 -6.72 15.70 2.87
CA LYS A 41 -7.59 15.24 3.96
C LYS A 41 -7.84 13.73 3.92
N ALA A 42 -7.65 13.11 2.75
CA ALA A 42 -7.76 11.66 2.59
C ALA A 42 -6.46 10.92 2.93
N TYR A 43 -5.33 11.64 3.11
CA TYR A 43 -4.08 10.99 3.48
C TYR A 43 -4.14 10.52 4.92
N ARG A 44 -4.07 9.20 5.12
CA ARG A 44 -3.97 8.59 6.43
C ARG A 44 -2.51 8.52 6.87
N TYR A 45 -2.15 9.34 7.85
CA TYR A 45 -0.80 9.35 8.37
C TYR A 45 -0.59 8.16 9.31
N ALA A 46 0.11 7.14 8.80
CA ALA A 46 0.24 5.85 9.48
C ALA A 46 0.78 5.94 10.92
N HIS A 47 1.64 6.91 11.25
CA HIS A 47 2.20 7.07 12.60
C HIS A 47 1.18 7.49 13.66
N ASP A 48 0.08 8.13 13.24
CA ASP A 48 -1.01 8.51 14.14
C ASP A 48 -2.03 7.36 14.32
N GLU A 49 -1.86 6.26 13.58
CA GLU A 49 -2.76 5.11 13.61
C GLU A 49 -2.30 3.99 14.55
N PRO A 50 -3.23 3.18 15.08
CA PRO A 50 -2.90 2.04 15.92
C PRO A 50 -1.86 1.11 15.29
N GLY A 51 -0.75 0.89 16.00
CA GLY A 51 0.34 0.05 15.50
C GLY A 51 1.19 0.68 14.40
N ALA A 52 1.10 1.99 14.22
CA ALA A 52 1.80 2.76 13.20
C ALA A 52 1.53 2.25 11.76
N TYR A 53 0.30 1.79 11.50
CA TYR A 53 -0.10 1.19 10.24
C TYR A 53 -1.55 1.53 9.88
N ALA A 54 -1.72 2.20 8.74
CA ALA A 54 -3.02 2.56 8.18
C ALA A 54 -3.68 1.33 7.51
N ALA A 55 -4.35 0.49 8.31
CA ALA A 55 -5.01 -0.71 7.82
C ALA A 55 -6.07 -0.39 6.76
N GLY A 56 -6.06 -1.12 5.64
CA GLY A 56 -7.00 -0.92 4.52
C GLY A 56 -6.62 0.21 3.56
N GLU A 57 -5.54 0.96 3.84
CA GLU A 57 -5.01 1.96 2.91
C GLU A 57 -4.40 1.29 1.66
N THR A 58 -4.60 1.90 0.49
CA THR A 58 -4.04 1.41 -0.79
C THR A 58 -2.97 2.36 -1.31
N TYR A 59 -1.81 1.80 -1.65
CA TYR A 59 -0.65 2.58 -2.13
C TYR A 59 -0.36 2.40 -3.63
N LEU A 60 -1.20 1.63 -4.32
CA LEU A 60 -1.14 1.38 -5.75
C LEU A 60 -2.19 2.24 -6.45
N PRO A 61 -2.10 2.42 -7.79
CA PRO A 61 -3.14 3.09 -8.55
C PRO A 61 -4.54 2.53 -8.28
N ASP A 62 -5.54 3.41 -8.37
CA ASP A 62 -6.94 3.04 -8.14
C ASP A 62 -7.37 1.92 -9.10
N GLY A 63 -8.02 0.88 -8.56
CA GLY A 63 -8.45 -0.29 -9.34
C GLY A 63 -7.35 -1.32 -9.63
N MET A 64 -6.10 -1.06 -9.23
CA MET A 64 -5.02 -2.04 -9.37
C MET A 64 -5.13 -3.14 -8.31
N ALA A 65 -5.22 -4.39 -8.73
CA ALA A 65 -5.12 -5.53 -7.82
C ALA A 65 -3.73 -5.61 -7.17
N ARG A 66 -3.67 -6.04 -5.90
CA ARG A 66 -2.39 -6.19 -5.18
C ARG A 66 -1.51 -7.25 -5.88
N PRO A 67 -0.35 -6.87 -6.46
CA PRO A 67 0.41 -7.76 -7.33
C PRO A 67 1.24 -8.80 -6.56
N GLY A 68 1.50 -8.57 -5.27
CA GLY A 68 2.21 -9.52 -4.40
C GLY A 68 3.62 -9.87 -4.90
N TRP A 69 4.35 -8.89 -5.47
CA TRP A 69 5.69 -9.09 -6.02
C TRP A 69 6.69 -9.61 -4.99
N TYR A 70 6.70 -9.01 -3.80
CA TYR A 70 7.59 -9.45 -2.72
C TYR A 70 7.00 -10.66 -1.99
N ARG A 71 7.72 -11.78 -2.10
CA ARG A 71 7.42 -13.07 -1.47
C ARG A 71 8.62 -13.48 -0.64
N PRO A 72 8.68 -13.09 0.66
CA PRO A 72 9.81 -13.41 1.52
C PRO A 72 9.99 -14.93 1.62
N THR A 73 11.23 -15.37 1.77
CA THR A 73 11.55 -16.77 2.05
C THR A 73 11.46 -17.07 3.55
N ASP A 74 11.52 -18.34 3.90
CA ASP A 74 11.57 -18.84 5.28
C ASP A 74 12.97 -18.75 5.90
N ARG A 75 13.94 -18.16 5.21
CA ARG A 75 15.35 -18.13 5.62
C ARG A 75 15.71 -16.84 6.33
N GLY A 76 16.35 -16.96 7.50
CA GLY A 76 16.92 -15.84 8.23
C GLY A 76 15.87 -14.81 8.61
N LEU A 77 16.18 -13.52 8.42
CA LEU A 77 15.28 -12.43 8.80
C LEU A 77 14.02 -12.36 7.94
N GLU A 78 14.01 -12.96 6.75
CA GLU A 78 12.81 -12.95 5.90
C GLU A 78 11.63 -13.69 6.53
N GLN A 79 11.88 -14.66 7.42
CA GLN A 79 10.81 -15.34 8.17
C GLN A 79 9.99 -14.33 8.99
N ARG A 80 10.66 -13.49 9.78
CA ARG A 80 9.99 -12.45 10.59
C ARG A 80 9.32 -11.38 9.72
N ILE A 81 9.91 -11.09 8.56
CA ILE A 81 9.29 -10.18 7.58
C ILE A 81 8.01 -10.81 7.03
N GLY A 82 8.01 -12.10 6.69
CA GLY A 82 6.83 -12.84 6.26
C GLY A 82 5.72 -12.84 7.30
N GLU A 83 6.04 -13.14 8.56
CA GLU A 83 5.10 -13.06 9.68
C GLU A 83 4.48 -11.67 9.81
N LYS A 84 5.31 -10.62 9.73
CA LYS A 84 4.83 -9.24 9.75
C LYS A 84 3.88 -8.96 8.59
N LEU A 85 4.24 -9.34 7.36
CA LEU A 85 3.39 -9.12 6.19
C LEU A 85 2.05 -9.86 6.31
N THR A 86 2.03 -11.08 6.84
CA THR A 86 0.80 -11.83 7.11
C THR A 86 -0.08 -11.09 8.10
N ARG A 87 0.48 -10.59 9.21
CA ARG A 87 -0.26 -9.77 10.18
C ARG A 87 -0.83 -8.51 9.55
N LEU A 88 -0.06 -7.78 8.74
CA LEU A 88 -0.53 -6.55 8.09
C LEU A 88 -1.71 -6.83 7.13
N ARG A 89 -1.65 -7.93 6.37
CA ARG A 89 -2.77 -8.34 5.49
C ARG A 89 -4.02 -8.72 6.28
N ALA A 90 -3.88 -9.33 7.46
CA ALA A 90 -5.01 -9.62 8.33
C ALA A 90 -5.66 -8.34 8.87
N LEU A 91 -4.85 -7.33 9.23
CA LEU A 91 -5.36 -6.01 9.62
C LEU A 91 -6.13 -5.33 8.48
N ASP A 92 -5.59 -5.39 7.25
CA ASP A 92 -6.28 -4.86 6.07
C ASP A 92 -7.63 -5.55 5.85
N ALA A 93 -7.66 -6.89 5.89
CA ALA A 93 -8.88 -7.66 5.69
C ALA A 93 -9.94 -7.39 6.77
N ALA A 94 -9.51 -7.26 8.04
CA ALA A 94 -10.42 -6.92 9.13
C ALA A 94 -11.00 -5.51 8.99
N TRP A 95 -10.19 -4.54 8.56
CA TRP A 95 -10.65 -3.20 8.26
C TRP A 95 -11.67 -3.19 7.11
N GLU A 96 -11.39 -3.90 6.02
CA GLU A 96 -12.29 -4.02 4.87
C GLU A 96 -13.62 -4.70 5.23
N ALA A 97 -13.61 -5.70 6.12
CA ALA A 97 -14.82 -6.35 6.60
C ALA A 97 -15.70 -5.41 7.42
N GLY A 98 -15.11 -4.65 8.35
CA GLY A 98 -15.85 -3.70 9.18
C GLY A 98 -16.55 -2.57 8.39
N GLN A 99 -15.97 -2.17 7.24
CA GLN A 99 -16.58 -1.18 6.35
C GLN A 99 -17.78 -1.71 5.54
N ARG A 100 -17.95 -3.03 5.42
CA ARG A 100 -19.09 -3.64 4.70
C ARG A 100 -20.32 -3.84 5.58
N ASP A 101 -20.12 -3.85 6.89
CA ASP A 101 -21.18 -4.02 7.90
C ASP A 101 -21.80 -2.69 8.37
N THR A 102 -21.39 -1.56 7.78
CA THR A 102 -21.89 -0.20 8.05
C THR A 102 -22.49 0.43 6.80
#